data_AF-A0A9E4MB66-F1
#
_entry.id   AF-A0A9E4MB66-F1
#
_cell.length_a   1.000
_cell.length_b   1.000
_cell.length_c   1.000
_cell.angle_alpha   90.00
_cell.angle_beta   90.00
_cell.angle_gamma   90.00
#
_symmetry.space_group_name_H-M   'P 1'
#
loop_
_entity.id
_entity.type
_entity.pdbx_description
1 polymer ?
#
loop_
_entity_poly.entity_id
_entity_poly.type
_entity_poly.pdbx_seq_one_letter_code
_entity_poly.pdbx_strand_id
1 'polypeptide(L)'
;MAEHDLTEEDYLNVADWAGYEGYSNAERLAIEYTEKFALDHVAIDQELMDRLVEIYGEDLLMDMTISIGCWIAFGRLNEVFGAEVSCPVRL
;
A
#
# COMPACT_ATOMS: atom_id res chain seq x y z
N MET A 1 -4.57 -1.56 20.89
CA MET A 1 -3.42 -1.24 20.03
C MET A 1 -2.73 -2.56 19.79
N ALA A 2 -2.98 -3.16 18.63
CA ALA A 2 -2.38 -4.45 18.29
C ALA A 2 -0.85 -4.27 18.23
N GLU A 3 -0.16 -5.27 18.76
CA GLU A 3 1.28 -5.46 18.68
C GLU A 3 1.67 -5.44 17.19
N HIS A 4 2.58 -4.55 16.79
CA HIS A 4 2.97 -4.41 15.39
C HIS A 4 3.84 -5.59 14.97
N ASP A 5 3.32 -6.45 14.08
CA ASP A 5 4.03 -7.57 13.43
C ASP A 5 5.06 -7.11 12.37
N LEU A 6 5.26 -5.79 12.18
CA LEU A 6 6.21 -5.24 11.21
C LEU A 6 7.48 -4.74 11.90
N THR A 7 8.63 -5.19 11.40
CA THR A 7 9.96 -4.78 11.86
C THR A 7 10.49 -3.56 11.10
N GLU A 8 11.58 -2.98 11.59
CA GLU A 8 12.29 -1.91 10.87
C GLU A 8 12.89 -2.40 9.54
N GLU A 9 13.33 -3.67 9.48
CA GLU A 9 13.80 -4.27 8.22
C GLU A 9 12.65 -4.36 7.21
N ASP A 10 11.46 -4.76 7.63
CA ASP A 10 10.28 -4.79 6.75
C ASP A 10 10.00 -3.40 6.18
N TYR A 11 10.09 -2.34 6.98
CA TYR A 11 9.88 -0.98 6.50
C TYR A 11 10.94 -0.54 5.48
N LEU A 12 12.21 -0.80 5.77
CA LEU A 12 13.33 -0.38 4.90
C LEU A 12 13.33 -1.09 3.55
N ASN A 13 12.74 -2.27 3.47
CA ASN A 13 12.69 -3.08 2.25
C ASN A 13 11.40 -2.91 1.43
N VAL A 14 10.50 -1.99 1.80
CA VAL A 14 9.22 -1.80 1.09
C VAL A 14 9.39 -1.45 -0.40
N ALA A 15 10.48 -0.75 -0.76
CA ALA A 15 10.78 -0.40 -2.15
C ALA A 15 11.33 -1.57 -2.97
N ASP A 16 11.83 -2.62 -2.31
CA ASP A 16 12.34 -3.86 -2.91
C ASP A 16 11.50 -5.06 -2.47
N TRP A 17 10.20 -4.86 -2.29
CA TRP A 17 9.29 -5.87 -1.74
C TRP A 17 9.27 -7.18 -2.54
N ALA A 18 9.54 -7.11 -3.85
CA ALA A 18 9.59 -8.28 -4.71
C ALA A 18 10.82 -9.16 -4.43
N GLY A 19 11.95 -8.56 -4.04
CA GLY A 19 13.22 -9.25 -3.75
C GLY A 19 13.43 -9.58 -2.26
N TYR A 20 12.83 -8.82 -1.35
CA TYR A 20 13.03 -8.98 0.09
C TYR A 20 12.29 -10.19 0.65
N GLU A 21 12.95 -11.12 1.34
CA GLU A 21 12.36 -12.39 1.83
C GLU A 21 11.48 -12.28 3.09
N GLY A 22 11.46 -11.15 3.80
CA GLY A 22 10.75 -11.00 5.09
C GLY A 22 9.23 -11.03 5.00
N TYR A 23 8.66 -10.67 3.85
CA TYR A 23 7.20 -10.70 3.65
C TYR A 23 6.68 -12.11 3.35
N SER A 24 5.57 -12.46 3.99
CA SER A 24 4.75 -13.61 3.64
C SER A 24 4.16 -13.48 2.24
N ASN A 25 3.68 -14.60 1.68
CA ASN A 25 3.04 -14.59 0.37
C ASN A 25 1.78 -13.71 0.33
N ALA A 26 1.03 -13.64 1.44
CA ALA A 26 -0.14 -12.78 1.55
C ALA A 26 0.28 -11.30 1.49
N GLU A 27 1.23 -10.90 2.33
CA GLU A 27 1.74 -9.52 2.36
C GLU A 27 2.30 -9.08 1.01
N ARG A 28 3.08 -9.93 0.33
CA ARG A 28 3.56 -9.64 -1.03
C ARG A 28 2.42 -9.39 -2.01
N LEU A 29 1.37 -10.18 -1.95
CA LEU A 29 0.22 -10.00 -2.83
C LEU A 29 -0.51 -8.69 -2.54
N ALA A 30 -0.67 -8.32 -1.26
CA ALA A 30 -1.22 -7.02 -0.88
C ALA A 30 -0.32 -5.85 -1.31
N ILE A 31 1.00 -5.99 -1.23
CA ILE A 31 1.95 -4.97 -1.70
C ILE A 31 1.89 -4.86 -3.24
N GLU A 32 1.90 -5.97 -3.98
CA GLU A 32 1.73 -6.00 -5.45
C GLU A 32 0.45 -5.26 -5.87
N TYR A 33 -0.67 -5.57 -5.20
CA TYR A 33 -1.94 -4.90 -5.44
C TYR A 33 -1.88 -3.41 -5.13
N THR A 34 -1.29 -3.03 -4.00
CA THR A 34 -1.16 -1.62 -3.58
C THR A 34 -0.32 -0.82 -4.57
N GLU A 35 0.81 -1.37 -5.02
CA GLU A 35 1.69 -0.74 -6.00
C GLU A 35 0.99 -0.54 -7.34
N LYS A 36 0.34 -1.59 -7.87
CA LYS A 36 -0.47 -1.49 -9.09
C LYS A 36 -1.62 -0.51 -8.93
N PHE A 37 -2.38 -0.56 -7.84
CA PHE A 37 -3.49 0.37 -7.61
C PHE A 37 -3.03 1.84 -7.58
N ALA A 38 -1.86 2.10 -6.99
CA ALA A 38 -1.30 3.44 -6.89
C ALA A 38 -0.69 3.95 -8.22
N LEU A 39 -0.02 3.08 -8.97
CA LEU A 39 0.83 3.49 -10.10
C LEU A 39 0.30 3.07 -11.48
N ASP A 40 -0.43 1.95 -11.57
CA ASP A 40 -0.88 1.34 -12.82
C ASP A 40 -2.17 0.50 -12.63
N HIS A 41 -3.24 1.14 -12.17
CA HIS A 41 -4.49 0.46 -11.79
C HIS A 41 -5.21 -0.23 -12.97
N VAL A 42 -4.84 0.10 -14.22
CA VAL A 42 -5.37 -0.55 -15.42
C VAL A 42 -4.70 -1.90 -15.70
N ALA A 43 -3.53 -2.16 -15.10
CA ALA A 43 -2.82 -3.44 -15.18
C ALA A 43 -3.24 -4.44 -14.09
N ILE A 44 -4.31 -4.12 -13.34
CA ILE A 44 -4.96 -5.06 -12.43
C ILE A 44 -5.89 -5.94 -13.27
N ASP A 45 -5.49 -7.18 -13.48
CA ASP A 45 -6.24 -8.16 -14.24
C ASP A 45 -7.05 -9.11 -13.34
N GLN A 46 -7.86 -9.95 -13.98
CA GLN A 46 -8.69 -10.92 -13.27
C GLN A 46 -7.86 -11.93 -12.47
N GLU A 47 -6.68 -12.31 -12.98
CA GLU A 47 -5.80 -13.29 -12.30
C GLU A 47 -5.28 -12.74 -10.97
N LEU A 48 -4.87 -11.47 -10.91
CA LEU A 48 -4.51 -10.82 -9.67
C LEU A 48 -5.71 -10.69 -8.72
N MET A 49 -6.87 -10.30 -9.25
CA MET A 49 -8.09 -10.17 -8.43
C MET A 49 -8.53 -11.50 -7.82
N ASP A 50 -8.45 -12.60 -8.57
CA ASP A 50 -8.82 -13.94 -8.09
C ASP A 50 -7.90 -14.37 -6.94
N ARG A 51 -6.59 -14.17 -7.07
CA ARG A 51 -5.62 -14.46 -5.99
C ARG A 51 -5.90 -13.63 -4.74
N LEU A 52 -6.26 -12.36 -4.90
CA LEU A 52 -6.57 -11.47 -3.77
C LEU A 52 -7.83 -11.92 -3.03
N VAL A 53 -8.90 -12.25 -3.77
CA VAL A 53 -10.16 -12.73 -3.18
C VAL A 53 -9.96 -14.09 -2.52
N GLU A 54 -9.12 -14.97 -3.06
CA GLU A 54 -8.80 -16.26 -2.44
C GLU A 54 -8.15 -16.10 -1.05
N ILE A 55 -7.23 -15.14 -0.89
CA ILE A 55 -6.50 -14.92 0.36
C ILE A 55 -7.30 -14.08 1.36
N TYR A 56 -7.90 -12.98 0.90
CA TYR A 56 -8.50 -11.97 1.77
C TYR A 56 -10.02 -12.07 1.86
N GLY A 57 -10.68 -12.64 0.86
CA GLY A 57 -12.13 -12.52 0.67
C GLY A 57 -12.53 -11.13 0.17
N GLU A 58 -13.75 -11.03 -0.35
CA GLU A 58 -14.25 -9.80 -0.99
C GLU A 58 -14.38 -8.62 0.00
N ASP A 59 -14.94 -8.88 1.20
CA ASP A 59 -15.19 -7.84 2.20
C ASP A 59 -13.89 -7.17 2.66
N LEU A 60 -12.88 -7.97 3.01
CA LEU A 60 -11.59 -7.46 3.45
C LEU A 60 -10.81 -6.80 2.30
N LEU A 61 -10.91 -7.33 1.08
CA LEU A 61 -10.29 -6.71 -0.09
C LEU A 61 -10.90 -5.33 -0.37
N MET A 62 -12.21 -5.17 -0.18
CA MET A 62 -12.89 -3.88 -0.28
C MET A 62 -12.37 -2.90 0.78
N ASP A 63 -12.31 -3.31 2.05
CA ASP A 63 -11.78 -2.47 3.14
C ASP A 63 -10.30 -2.08 2.93
N MET A 64 -9.49 -3.01 2.41
CA MET A 64 -8.10 -2.76 2.06
C MET A 64 -7.99 -1.74 0.91
N THR A 65 -8.83 -1.88 -0.12
CA THR A 65 -8.88 -0.95 -1.25
C THR A 65 -9.31 0.46 -0.83
N ILE A 66 -10.29 0.56 0.06
CA ILE A 66 -10.71 1.84 0.65
C ILE A 66 -9.53 2.47 1.41
N SER A 67 -8.82 1.68 2.21
CA SER A 67 -7.65 2.14 2.96
C SER A 67 -6.54 2.67 2.05
N ILE A 68 -6.21 1.95 0.98
CA ILE A 68 -5.24 2.38 -0.04
C ILE A 68 -5.68 3.70 -0.68
N GLY A 69 -6.94 3.78 -1.12
CA GLY A 69 -7.52 4.99 -1.72
C GLY A 69 -7.45 6.21 -0.80
N CYS A 70 -7.75 6.03 0.49
CA CYS A 70 -7.64 7.07 1.51
C CYS A 70 -6.21 7.61 1.64
N TRP A 71 -5.20 6.74 1.70
CA TRP A 71 -3.80 7.16 1.82
C TRP A 71 -3.30 7.88 0.57
N ILE A 72 -3.68 7.43 -0.63
CA ILE A 72 -3.35 8.11 -1.89
C ILE A 72 -3.98 9.51 -1.92
N ALA A 73 -5.27 9.61 -1.58
CA ALA A 73 -5.97 10.89 -1.53
C ALA A 73 -5.34 11.84 -0.49
N PHE A 74 -4.95 11.30 0.66
CA PHE A 74 -4.29 12.08 1.72
C PHE A 74 -2.91 12.58 1.31
N GLY A 75 -2.10 11.75 0.63
CA GLY A 75 -0.80 12.18 0.08
C GLY A 75 -0.95 13.35 -0.90
N ARG A 76 -1.95 13.28 -1.79
CA ARG A 76 -2.28 14.38 -2.72
C ARG A 76 -2.77 15.62 -1.99
N LEU A 77 -3.57 15.44 -0.94
CA LEU A 77 -4.04 16.55 -0.11
C LEU A 77 -2.86 17.26 0.53
N ASN A 78 -1.92 16.53 1.12
CA ASN A 78 -0.74 17.11 1.74
C ASN A 78 0.04 17.96 0.73
N GLU A 79 0.38 17.38 -0.42
CA GLU A 79 1.15 18.06 -1.48
C GLU A 79 0.46 19.35 -1.95
N VAL A 80 -0.86 19.29 -2.17
CA VAL A 80 -1.64 20.47 -2.62
C VAL A 80 -1.62 21.60 -1.60
N PHE A 81 -1.64 21.27 -0.30
CA PHE A 81 -1.70 22.27 0.76
C PHE A 81 -0.34 22.57 1.40
N GLY A 82 0.75 21.92 0.95
CA GLY A 82 2.08 22.01 1.55
C GLY A 82 2.11 21.58 3.02
N ALA A 83 1.21 20.66 3.41
CA ALA A 83 1.06 20.21 4.79
C ALA A 83 2.12 19.18 5.21
N GLU A 84 2.87 18.61 4.25
CA GLU A 84 4.03 17.75 4.56
C GLU A 84 5.21 18.51 5.19
N VAL A 85 5.22 19.85 5.15
CA VAL A 85 6.36 20.66 5.61
C VAL A 85 6.14 21.20 7.03
N SER A 86 6.75 20.56 8.03
CA SER A 86 6.76 21.05 9.43
C SER A 86 7.47 22.42 9.58
N CYS A 87 8.27 22.83 8.59
CA CYS A 87 8.92 24.14 8.54
C CYS A 87 8.97 24.67 7.09
N PRO A 88 7.96 25.43 6.61
CA PRO A 88 7.96 25.95 5.26
C PRO A 88 9.08 26.96 5.05
N VAL A 89 10.00 26.72 4.11
CA VAL A 89 11.00 27.71 3.69
C VAL A 89 10.26 28.82 2.96
N ARG A 90 10.17 30.00 3.59
CA ARG A 90 9.71 31.22 2.93
C ARG A 90 10.93 31.91 2.32
N LEU A 91 10.91 32.10 1.01
CA LEU A 91 11.78 33.05 0.31
C LEU A 91 11.17 34.46 0.40
#